data_AF-A0A6J3H1M3-F1
#
_entry.id   AF-A0A6J3H1M3-F1
#
_cell.length_a   1.000
_cell.length_b   1.000
_cell.length_c   1.000
_cell.angle_alpha   90.00
_cell.angle_beta   90.00
_cell.angle_gamma   90.00
#
_symmetry.space_group_name_H-M   'P 1'
#
loop_
_entity.id
_entity.type
_entity.pdbx_description
1 polymer ?
#
loop_
_entity_poly.entity_id
_entity_poly.type
_entity_poly.pdbx_seq_one_letter_code
_entity_poly.pdbx_strand_id
1 'polypeptide(L)'
;MGSAARRGRAAPAARDCLPVLLLFCLLLRTCEPKAANAFRPNILLIMADDLGIGDLGCYGNKTLRTPNIDQLAEEGVRLTQHLAAAPLCTPSRAAFLTGRHSFRSGMEASNGYRALQWNAGSGGLPENETTFARILQQRGYATGLIGKWHQGVNCASRADHCHHPLNHGFDYFYGMPFTLTNDCDPGRPPEVDAGLRAQLWVYTQCLALGILTVAAGKTCGLISVSRTAVAGMAGLLFLFFISWYSSFGFVRRWNCILMRNHDVTEQPMVLENTASLMLKEAVSYIERHKHGPFLLFLSLLHVHIPLVTTRAFLGKSQHGLYGDNVEEMDWLVASDLMSSLEVTENEAIKLMFRTMQRHCLPSVAFRKPWRGPVRLQILERA
;
A
#
# COMPACT_ATOMS: atom_id res chain seq x y z
N MET A 1 -94.08 28.03 -37.87
CA MET A 1 -92.94 27.17 -38.26
C MET A 1 -91.71 27.65 -37.51
N GLY A 2 -91.17 26.82 -36.58
CA GLY A 2 -89.81 26.84 -35.96
C GLY A 2 -89.27 28.14 -35.35
N SER A 3 -88.47 28.18 -34.29
CA SER A 3 -87.88 27.21 -33.37
C SER A 3 -87.36 28.03 -32.18
N ALA A 4 -87.19 27.37 -31.05
CA ALA A 4 -86.89 27.92 -29.73
C ALA A 4 -85.51 28.59 -29.59
N ALA A 5 -85.53 29.70 -28.86
CA ALA A 5 -84.63 30.13 -27.78
C ALA A 5 -83.15 29.67 -27.74
N ARG A 6 -82.26 30.65 -27.56
CA ARG A 6 -81.33 30.69 -26.41
C ARG A 6 -80.71 32.09 -26.24
N ARG A 7 -80.88 32.67 -25.04
CA ARG A 7 -80.17 33.86 -24.55
C ARG A 7 -78.77 33.44 -24.11
N GLY A 8 -77.73 33.97 -24.75
CA GLY A 8 -76.34 33.85 -24.29
C GLY A 8 -76.00 34.97 -23.30
N ARG A 9 -75.72 34.60 -22.04
CA ARG A 9 -75.10 35.48 -21.04
C ARG A 9 -73.63 35.68 -21.39
N ALA A 10 -73.15 36.91 -21.22
CA ALA A 10 -71.74 37.28 -21.33
C ALA A 10 -70.87 36.50 -20.31
N ALA A 11 -69.75 35.96 -20.78
CA ALA A 11 -68.72 35.37 -19.93
C ALA A 11 -67.80 36.47 -19.38
N PRO A 12 -67.45 36.46 -18.08
CA PRO A 12 -66.49 37.41 -17.53
C PRO A 12 -65.06 37.01 -17.89
N ALA A 13 -64.20 38.02 -17.94
CA ALA A 13 -62.82 37.96 -18.37
C ALA A 13 -61.96 36.97 -17.56
N ALA A 14 -61.18 36.18 -18.28
CA ALA A 14 -60.08 35.38 -17.74
C ALA A 14 -58.93 36.30 -17.32
N ARG A 15 -58.99 36.83 -16.10
CA ARG A 15 -57.86 37.38 -15.35
C ARG A 15 -57.89 36.70 -13.98
N ASP A 16 -56.73 36.36 -13.45
CA ASP A 16 -56.51 35.86 -12.06
C ASP A 16 -56.16 34.37 -11.85
N CYS A 17 -55.60 33.66 -12.84
CA CYS A 17 -54.97 32.34 -12.58
C CYS A 17 -53.43 32.38 -12.43
N LEU A 18 -52.77 33.49 -12.81
CA LEU A 18 -51.31 33.60 -12.76
C LEU A 18 -50.72 33.65 -11.33
N PRO A 19 -51.31 34.35 -10.34
CA PRO A 19 -50.73 34.38 -8.99
C PRO A 19 -50.98 33.07 -8.22
N VAL A 20 -52.05 32.33 -8.54
CA VAL A 20 -52.36 31.03 -7.92
C VAL A 20 -51.38 29.96 -8.41
N LEU A 21 -50.99 29.99 -9.69
CA LEU A 21 -50.00 29.08 -10.25
C LEU A 21 -48.59 29.35 -9.69
N LEU A 22 -48.22 30.63 -9.51
CA LEU A 22 -46.96 31.03 -8.88
C LEU A 22 -46.89 30.64 -7.40
N LEU A 23 -48.00 30.76 -6.65
CA LEU A 23 -48.07 30.33 -5.25
C LEU A 23 -48.01 28.80 -5.12
N PHE A 24 -48.60 28.06 -6.06
CA PHE A 24 -48.50 26.60 -6.10
C PHE A 24 -47.07 26.13 -6.45
N CYS A 25 -46.36 26.82 -7.36
CA CYS A 25 -44.95 26.57 -7.64
C CYS A 25 -44.00 26.98 -6.49
N LEU A 26 -44.36 27.99 -5.69
CA LEU A 26 -43.63 28.39 -4.48
C LEU A 26 -43.87 27.42 -3.30
N LEU A 27 -45.08 26.83 -3.20
CA LEU A 27 -45.39 25.77 -2.22
C LEU A 27 -44.81 24.40 -2.63
N LEU A 28 -44.51 24.21 -3.92
CA LEU A 28 -43.76 23.07 -4.46
C LEU A 28 -42.23 23.28 -4.42
N ARG A 29 -41.72 24.34 -3.77
CA ARG A 29 -40.31 24.36 -3.30
C ARG A 29 -40.14 23.36 -2.17
N THR A 30 -40.03 22.11 -2.60
CA THR A 30 -39.05 21.15 -2.13
C THR A 30 -38.94 21.11 -0.61
N CYS A 31 -39.80 20.26 -0.04
CA CYS A 31 -39.27 19.24 0.87
C CYS A 31 -38.04 18.64 0.16
N GLU A 32 -36.85 19.24 0.38
CA GLU A 32 -35.61 18.55 0.09
C GLU A 32 -35.76 17.22 0.84
N PRO A 33 -35.71 16.07 0.15
CA PRO A 33 -35.51 14.84 0.87
C PRO A 33 -34.21 15.08 1.61
N LYS A 34 -34.29 15.32 2.92
CA LYS A 34 -33.14 15.40 3.81
C LYS A 34 -32.41 14.11 3.50
N ALA A 35 -31.35 14.19 2.70
CA ALA A 35 -30.68 13.03 2.15
C ALA A 35 -30.48 12.13 3.35
N ALA A 36 -31.17 10.97 3.36
CA ALA A 36 -31.12 10.05 4.48
C ALA A 36 -29.65 9.91 4.79
N ASN A 37 -29.22 10.44 5.94
CA ASN A 37 -27.82 10.79 6.19
C ASN A 37 -27.02 9.54 5.89
N ALA A 38 -26.43 9.49 4.69
CA ALA A 38 -26.04 8.22 4.11
C ALA A 38 -24.89 7.81 5.00
N PHE A 39 -25.10 6.74 5.77
CA PHE A 39 -24.15 6.32 6.78
C PHE A 39 -22.80 6.11 6.09
N ARG A 40 -21.88 7.06 6.29
CA ARG A 40 -20.56 7.12 5.68
C ARG A 40 -19.55 6.90 6.80
N PRO A 41 -19.26 5.64 7.15
CA PRO A 41 -18.33 5.36 8.21
C PRO A 41 -16.92 5.74 7.79
N ASN A 42 -16.05 5.98 8.76
CA ASN A 42 -14.61 5.96 8.57
C ASN A 42 -14.17 4.54 8.24
N ILE A 43 -13.18 4.39 7.36
CA ILE A 43 -12.67 3.09 6.92
C ILE A 43 -11.19 3.03 7.26
N LEU A 44 -10.83 2.18 8.22
CA LEU A 44 -9.44 1.86 8.53
C LEU A 44 -9.12 0.46 8.02
N LEU A 45 -8.26 0.38 7.01
CA LEU A 45 -7.72 -0.87 6.49
C LEU A 45 -6.29 -1.02 7.00
N ILE A 46 -6.03 -2.07 7.77
CA ILE A 46 -4.68 -2.43 8.24
C ILE A 46 -4.23 -3.63 7.43
N MET A 47 -3.02 -3.60 6.88
CA MET A 47 -2.44 -4.73 6.16
C MET A 47 -1.06 -5.03 6.70
N ALA A 48 -0.90 -6.23 7.26
CA ALA A 48 0.40 -6.78 7.64
C ALA A 48 1.07 -7.46 6.44
N ASP A 49 2.40 -7.40 6.41
CA ASP A 49 3.24 -7.92 5.34
C ASP A 49 3.87 -9.26 5.75
N ASP A 50 3.63 -10.33 5.00
CA ASP A 50 4.18 -11.67 5.26
C ASP A 50 3.80 -12.33 6.61
N LEU A 51 2.78 -11.81 7.30
CA LEU A 51 2.27 -12.38 8.55
C LEU A 51 1.54 -13.72 8.30
N GLY A 52 1.96 -14.77 8.99
CA GLY A 52 1.36 -16.09 8.93
C GLY A 52 0.00 -16.16 9.65
N ILE A 53 -0.85 -17.13 9.23
CA ILE A 53 -2.15 -17.33 9.88
C ILE A 53 -1.99 -17.71 11.35
N GLY A 54 -1.02 -18.60 11.64
CA GLY A 54 -0.81 -19.22 12.94
C GLY A 54 0.04 -18.36 13.89
N ASP A 55 0.34 -17.11 13.53
CA ASP A 55 1.16 -16.23 14.36
C ASP A 55 0.34 -15.50 15.43
N LEU A 56 -0.93 -15.24 15.16
CA LEU A 56 -1.81 -14.50 16.07
C LEU A 56 -2.40 -15.42 17.15
N GLY A 57 -2.57 -14.90 18.36
CA GLY A 57 -3.18 -15.62 19.48
C GLY A 57 -4.61 -16.08 19.18
N CYS A 58 -5.42 -15.21 18.57
CA CYS A 58 -6.78 -15.50 18.12
C CYS A 58 -6.88 -16.56 17.00
N TYR A 59 -5.75 -17.00 16.44
CA TYR A 59 -5.66 -18.13 15.50
C TYR A 59 -4.95 -19.36 16.08
N GLY A 60 -4.69 -19.36 17.39
CA GLY A 60 -4.20 -20.52 18.14
C GLY A 60 -2.75 -20.44 18.58
N ASN A 61 -2.02 -19.36 18.24
CA ASN A 61 -0.69 -19.15 18.80
C ASN A 61 -0.76 -18.93 20.32
N LYS A 62 0.22 -19.44 21.06
CA LYS A 62 0.26 -19.31 22.53
C LYS A 62 1.54 -18.67 23.05
N THR A 63 2.48 -18.36 22.15
CA THR A 63 3.84 -17.90 22.48
C THR A 63 4.09 -16.47 21.99
N LEU A 64 3.55 -16.10 20.83
CA LEU A 64 3.52 -14.72 20.35
C LEU A 64 2.45 -13.91 21.08
N ARG A 65 2.80 -12.68 21.48
CA ARG A 65 1.90 -11.79 22.21
C ARG A 65 1.23 -10.80 21.26
N THR A 66 -0.02 -11.07 20.91
CA THR A 66 -0.84 -10.18 20.05
C THR A 66 -2.15 -9.73 20.70
N PRO A 67 -2.11 -9.20 21.95
CA PRO A 67 -3.32 -8.91 22.71
C PRO A 67 -4.24 -7.88 22.04
N ASN A 68 -3.70 -6.89 21.33
CA ASN A 68 -4.53 -5.84 20.71
C ASN A 68 -5.31 -6.40 19.52
N ILE A 69 -4.65 -7.18 18.66
CA ILE A 69 -5.28 -7.85 17.52
C ILE A 69 -6.27 -8.93 17.99
N ASP A 70 -5.93 -9.63 19.07
CA ASP A 70 -6.82 -10.64 19.66
C ASP A 70 -8.09 -9.99 20.22
N GLN A 71 -7.96 -8.85 20.91
CA GLN A 71 -9.11 -8.07 21.37
C GLN A 71 -9.98 -7.61 20.20
N LEU A 72 -9.37 -7.10 19.12
CA LEU A 72 -10.13 -6.74 17.93
C LEU A 72 -10.92 -7.96 17.38
N ALA A 73 -10.29 -9.14 17.35
CA ALA A 73 -10.93 -10.38 16.88
C ALA A 73 -12.09 -10.84 17.77
N GLU A 74 -12.00 -10.61 19.08
CA GLU A 74 -13.07 -10.88 20.04
C GLU A 74 -14.25 -9.92 19.89
N GLU A 75 -13.97 -8.64 19.62
CA GLU A 75 -14.99 -7.58 19.47
C GLU A 75 -15.65 -7.55 18.08
N GLY A 76 -15.16 -8.32 17.11
CA GLY A 76 -15.63 -8.28 15.72
C GLY A 76 -15.77 -9.65 15.04
N VAL A 77 -15.46 -9.71 13.74
CA VAL A 77 -15.57 -10.95 12.95
C VAL A 77 -14.19 -11.48 12.58
N ARG A 78 -13.93 -12.71 12.98
CA ARG A 78 -12.71 -13.45 12.62
C ARG A 78 -12.98 -14.37 11.44
N LEU A 79 -12.30 -14.16 10.30
CA LEU A 79 -12.46 -15.05 9.14
C LEU A 79 -11.50 -16.23 9.26
N THR A 80 -12.04 -17.43 9.14
CA THR A 80 -11.27 -18.69 9.16
C THR A 80 -10.91 -19.16 7.75
N GLN A 81 -11.49 -18.55 6.72
CA GLN A 81 -11.21 -18.77 5.30
C GLN A 81 -11.29 -17.46 4.53
N HIS A 82 -10.16 -16.78 4.43
CA HIS A 82 -9.96 -15.68 3.51
C HIS A 82 -8.69 -15.97 2.74
N LEU A 83 -8.58 -15.51 1.51
CA LEU A 83 -7.57 -16.02 0.60
C LEU A 83 -6.99 -14.82 -0.12
N ALA A 84 -5.69 -14.60 0.05
CA ALA A 84 -4.98 -13.66 -0.80
C ALA A 84 -5.05 -14.15 -2.25
N ALA A 85 -5.30 -13.24 -3.19
CA ALA A 85 -5.44 -13.59 -4.60
C ALA A 85 -4.13 -14.08 -5.24
N ALA A 86 -2.98 -13.85 -4.58
CA ALA A 86 -1.67 -14.29 -5.01
C ALA A 86 -0.71 -14.50 -3.82
N PRO A 87 0.32 -15.36 -3.95
CA PRO A 87 1.26 -15.69 -2.89
C PRO A 87 2.48 -14.75 -2.80
N LEU A 88 2.39 -13.54 -3.36
CA LEU A 88 3.46 -12.55 -3.40
C LEU A 88 2.91 -11.14 -3.21
N CYS A 89 3.76 -10.24 -2.72
CA CYS A 89 3.39 -8.87 -2.33
C CYS A 89 2.71 -8.08 -3.45
N THR A 90 3.42 -7.80 -4.56
CA THR A 90 2.90 -7.02 -5.70
C THR A 90 1.55 -7.53 -6.22
N PRO A 91 1.42 -8.80 -6.66
CA PRO A 91 0.15 -9.29 -7.20
C PRO A 91 -0.98 -9.32 -6.16
N SER A 92 -0.69 -9.69 -4.90
CA SER A 92 -1.69 -9.73 -3.83
C SER A 92 -2.26 -8.34 -3.53
N ARG A 93 -1.38 -7.35 -3.40
CA ARG A 93 -1.76 -5.95 -3.19
C ARG A 93 -2.52 -5.40 -4.40
N ALA A 94 -2.17 -5.84 -5.62
CA ALA A 94 -2.81 -5.32 -6.84
C ALA A 94 -4.26 -5.79 -6.89
N ALA A 95 -4.46 -7.07 -6.55
CA ALA A 95 -5.79 -7.63 -6.43
C ALA A 95 -6.61 -7.06 -5.28
N PHE A 96 -5.97 -6.77 -4.14
CA PHE A 96 -6.62 -6.10 -3.02
C PHE A 96 -7.13 -4.70 -3.39
N LEU A 97 -6.29 -3.91 -4.06
CA LEU A 97 -6.63 -2.53 -4.45
C LEU A 97 -7.76 -2.49 -5.48
N THR A 98 -7.77 -3.42 -6.43
CA THR A 98 -8.67 -3.41 -7.60
C THR A 98 -9.88 -4.33 -7.50
N GLY A 99 -9.88 -5.27 -6.55
CA GLY A 99 -10.88 -6.35 -6.48
C GLY A 99 -10.80 -7.33 -7.66
N ARG A 100 -9.70 -7.33 -8.42
CA ARG A 100 -9.51 -8.12 -9.65
C ARG A 100 -8.25 -8.99 -9.51
N HIS A 101 -8.27 -10.20 -10.05
CA HIS A 101 -7.05 -11.00 -10.09
C HIS A 101 -5.90 -10.26 -10.80
N SER A 102 -4.68 -10.37 -10.26
CA SER A 102 -3.49 -9.64 -10.74
C SER A 102 -3.15 -9.88 -12.21
N PHE A 103 -3.42 -11.07 -12.74
CA PHE A 103 -3.22 -11.36 -14.16
C PHE A 103 -4.09 -10.49 -15.09
N ARG A 104 -5.21 -9.94 -14.60
CA ARG A 104 -6.08 -9.05 -15.38
C ARG A 104 -5.51 -7.66 -15.56
N SER A 105 -4.70 -7.21 -14.61
CA SER A 105 -3.98 -5.93 -14.64
C SER A 105 -2.54 -6.08 -15.10
N GLY A 106 -2.09 -7.29 -15.48
CA GLY A 106 -0.70 -7.55 -15.85
C GLY A 106 0.29 -7.46 -14.69
N MET A 107 -0.20 -7.44 -13.44
CA MET A 107 0.62 -7.36 -12.22
C MET A 107 1.14 -8.74 -11.80
N GLU A 108 1.55 -9.55 -12.77
CA GLU A 108 2.12 -10.89 -12.58
C GLU A 108 3.21 -11.14 -13.61
N ALA A 109 4.25 -11.88 -13.23
CA ALA A 109 5.32 -12.26 -14.13
C ALA A 109 5.36 -13.77 -14.34
N SER A 110 5.68 -14.19 -15.56
CA SER A 110 5.93 -15.58 -15.95
C SER A 110 7.39 -16.00 -15.74
N ASN A 111 8.28 -15.06 -15.45
CA ASN A 111 9.70 -15.29 -15.19
C ASN A 111 10.00 -15.35 -13.67
N GLY A 112 11.28 -15.39 -13.30
CA GLY A 112 11.70 -15.42 -11.89
C GLY A 112 11.38 -14.15 -11.08
N TYR A 113 11.08 -13.02 -11.74
CA TYR A 113 10.85 -11.72 -11.13
C TYR A 113 9.36 -11.45 -10.89
N ARG A 114 8.77 -12.22 -9.98
CA ARG A 114 7.30 -12.27 -9.76
C ARG A 114 6.74 -11.15 -8.86
N ALA A 115 7.61 -10.28 -8.36
CA ALA A 115 7.27 -9.04 -7.68
C ALA A 115 8.24 -7.96 -8.17
N LEU A 116 7.84 -6.70 -8.07
CA LEU A 116 8.73 -5.59 -8.40
C LEU A 116 10.01 -5.69 -7.55
N GLN A 117 11.15 -5.30 -8.13
CA GLN A 117 12.46 -5.40 -7.47
C GLN A 117 13.16 -4.04 -7.31
N TRP A 118 12.66 -3.00 -7.98
CA TRP A 118 13.34 -1.72 -8.11
C TRP A 118 12.33 -0.57 -8.09
N ASN A 119 12.62 0.48 -7.32
CA ASN A 119 11.85 1.73 -7.35
C ASN A 119 11.90 2.42 -8.72
N ALA A 120 13.05 2.31 -9.40
CA ALA A 120 13.28 2.90 -10.71
C ALA A 120 12.79 2.00 -11.86
N GLY A 121 12.08 0.91 -11.57
CA GLY A 121 11.42 0.11 -12.60
C GLY A 121 10.21 0.85 -13.18
N SER A 122 9.99 0.69 -14.48
CA SER A 122 8.84 1.29 -15.20
C SER A 122 7.54 0.50 -15.06
N GLY A 123 7.57 -0.63 -14.35
CA GLY A 123 6.41 -1.50 -14.13
C GLY A 123 5.67 -1.14 -12.85
N GLY A 124 4.35 -1.15 -12.91
CA GLY A 124 3.50 -0.86 -11.77
C GLY A 124 2.01 -1.02 -12.10
N LEU A 125 1.16 -0.73 -11.12
CA LEU A 125 -0.29 -0.83 -11.28
C LEU A 125 -0.76 0.07 -12.42
N PRO A 126 -1.38 -0.46 -13.49
CA PRO A 126 -1.76 0.35 -14.63
C PRO A 126 -2.72 1.49 -14.27
N GLU A 127 -2.55 2.65 -14.90
CA GLU A 127 -3.38 3.84 -14.66
C GLU A 127 -4.88 3.64 -14.96
N ASN A 128 -5.21 2.68 -15.83
CA ASN A 128 -6.59 2.33 -16.16
C ASN A 128 -7.28 1.42 -15.13
N GLU A 129 -6.55 0.89 -14.14
CA GLU A 129 -7.14 0.10 -13.07
C GLU A 129 -7.72 1.01 -11.98
N THR A 130 -8.98 0.78 -11.64
CA THR A 130 -9.69 1.55 -10.62
C THR A 130 -9.53 0.90 -9.26
N THR A 131 -8.96 1.63 -8.30
CA THR A 131 -8.81 1.15 -6.92
C THR A 131 -10.05 1.46 -6.08
N PHE A 132 -10.23 0.74 -4.96
CA PHE A 132 -11.24 1.13 -3.96
C PHE A 132 -11.02 2.54 -3.42
N ALA A 133 -9.76 3.01 -3.37
CA ALA A 133 -9.43 4.35 -2.92
C ALA A 133 -9.97 5.40 -3.90
N ARG A 134 -9.78 5.20 -5.21
CA ARG A 134 -10.36 6.07 -6.25
C ARG A 134 -11.89 6.13 -6.16
N ILE A 135 -12.54 4.98 -5.93
CA ILE A 135 -14.00 4.90 -5.76
C ILE A 135 -14.45 5.73 -4.54
N LEU A 136 -13.76 5.60 -3.41
CA LEU A 136 -14.09 6.34 -2.19
C LEU A 136 -13.78 7.84 -2.31
N GLN A 137 -12.64 8.20 -2.93
CA GLN A 137 -12.27 9.58 -3.25
C GLN A 137 -13.37 10.27 -4.08
N GLN A 138 -13.88 9.61 -5.13
CA GLN A 138 -15.00 10.11 -5.94
C GLN A 138 -16.32 10.25 -5.16
N ARG A 139 -16.48 9.54 -4.04
CA ARG A 139 -17.62 9.67 -3.12
C ARG A 139 -17.41 10.73 -2.04
N GLY A 140 -16.29 11.45 -2.07
CA GLY A 140 -15.96 12.54 -1.14
C GLY A 140 -15.33 12.07 0.17
N TYR A 141 -14.73 10.88 0.19
CA TYR A 141 -13.87 10.47 1.30
C TYR A 141 -12.49 11.14 1.16
N ALA A 142 -11.92 11.59 2.27
CA ALA A 142 -10.47 11.85 2.33
C ALA A 142 -9.73 10.51 2.31
N THR A 143 -8.76 10.32 1.42
CA THR A 143 -8.07 9.03 1.26
C THR A 143 -6.57 9.12 1.57
N GLY A 144 -6.09 8.26 2.48
CA GLY A 144 -4.70 8.22 2.91
C GLY A 144 -4.11 6.83 2.84
N LEU A 145 -2.86 6.73 2.37
CA LEU A 145 -2.05 5.51 2.44
C LEU A 145 -0.83 5.76 3.33
N ILE A 146 -0.62 4.90 4.32
CA ILE A 146 0.55 4.97 5.19
C ILE A 146 1.28 3.63 5.19
N GLY A 147 2.57 3.66 4.83
CA GLY A 147 3.47 2.51 4.79
C GLY A 147 3.75 1.97 3.39
N LYS A 148 3.69 0.65 3.21
CA LYS A 148 4.10 -0.04 1.98
C LYS A 148 3.13 0.15 0.83
N TRP A 149 3.64 0.56 -0.34
CA TRP A 149 2.89 0.58 -1.59
C TRP A 149 3.13 -0.67 -2.44
N HIS A 150 4.35 -0.82 -2.96
CA HIS A 150 4.83 -1.95 -3.75
C HIS A 150 4.09 -2.20 -5.08
N GLN A 151 3.61 -1.12 -5.73
CA GLN A 151 2.96 -1.17 -7.05
C GLN A 151 3.59 -0.27 -8.11
N GLY A 152 4.88 0.02 -7.98
CA GLY A 152 5.61 0.90 -8.89
C GLY A 152 5.47 2.37 -8.51
N VAL A 153 6.27 3.21 -9.16
CA VAL A 153 6.29 4.66 -8.90
C VAL A 153 6.11 5.44 -10.19
N ASN A 154 6.99 5.20 -11.17
CA ASN A 154 7.07 5.97 -12.40
C ASN A 154 6.96 5.06 -13.63
N CYS A 155 6.68 5.65 -14.80
CA CYS A 155 6.57 4.96 -16.08
C CYS A 155 7.76 5.32 -16.98
N ALA A 156 7.65 6.43 -17.70
CA ALA A 156 8.58 6.85 -18.74
C ALA A 156 9.62 7.85 -18.21
N SER A 157 9.30 8.60 -17.16
CA SER A 157 10.16 9.62 -16.59
C SER A 157 10.13 9.62 -15.07
N ARG A 158 11.20 10.08 -14.43
CA ARG A 158 11.33 10.13 -12.96
C ARG A 158 10.29 11.01 -12.23
N ALA A 159 9.51 11.79 -12.96
CA ALA A 159 8.60 12.80 -12.43
C ALA A 159 7.13 12.58 -12.86
N ASP A 160 6.84 11.53 -13.65
CA ASP A 160 5.47 11.28 -14.10
C ASP A 160 4.60 10.64 -13.00
N HIS A 161 5.23 9.90 -12.06
CA HIS A 161 4.57 9.27 -10.93
C HIS A 161 3.35 8.42 -11.32
N CYS A 162 3.29 7.89 -12.55
CA CYS A 162 2.07 7.26 -13.09
C CYS A 162 1.49 6.13 -12.20
N HIS A 163 2.36 5.41 -11.48
CA HIS A 163 2.00 4.28 -10.62
C HIS A 163 1.97 4.66 -9.13
N HIS A 164 2.25 5.92 -8.80
CA HIS A 164 2.31 6.42 -7.44
C HIS A 164 0.91 6.41 -6.77
N PRO A 165 0.80 6.20 -5.44
CA PRO A 165 -0.50 6.13 -4.75
C PRO A 165 -1.43 7.32 -5.04
N LEU A 166 -0.86 8.52 -5.23
CA LEU A 166 -1.63 9.73 -5.52
C LEU A 166 -2.37 9.67 -6.88
N ASN A 167 -1.83 8.94 -7.84
CA ASN A 167 -2.48 8.69 -9.12
C ASN A 167 -3.46 7.51 -9.07
N HIS A 168 -3.53 6.80 -7.94
CA HIS A 168 -4.46 5.69 -7.70
C HIS A 168 -5.49 5.99 -6.60
N GLY A 169 -5.85 7.27 -6.41
CA GLY A 169 -7.00 7.68 -5.62
C GLY A 169 -6.73 7.90 -4.13
N PHE A 170 -5.45 8.00 -3.73
CA PHE A 170 -5.06 8.46 -2.40
C PHE A 170 -4.73 9.96 -2.43
N ASP A 171 -5.36 10.77 -1.60
CA ASP A 171 -5.05 12.20 -1.45
C ASP A 171 -3.73 12.43 -0.69
N TYR A 172 -3.34 11.47 0.14
CA TYR A 172 -2.14 11.53 0.97
C TYR A 172 -1.36 10.22 0.96
N PHE A 173 -0.04 10.32 0.86
CA PHE A 173 0.87 9.18 1.02
C PHE A 173 2.00 9.51 1.98
N TYR A 174 2.25 8.62 2.95
CA TYR A 174 3.49 8.60 3.72
C TYR A 174 3.99 7.18 3.87
N GLY A 175 5.15 6.85 3.32
CA GLY A 175 5.66 5.50 3.47
C GLY A 175 6.68 5.09 2.42
N MET A 176 6.82 3.79 2.27
CA MET A 176 7.79 3.18 1.38
C MET A 176 7.09 2.84 0.06
N PRO A 177 7.52 3.42 -1.09
CA PRO A 177 6.94 3.10 -2.39
C PRO A 177 7.19 1.64 -2.82
N PHE A 178 8.24 1.03 -2.27
CA PHE A 178 8.70 -0.33 -2.56
C PHE A 178 8.34 -1.31 -1.43
N THR A 179 9.22 -2.27 -1.13
CA THR A 179 9.16 -3.21 -0.02
C THR A 179 10.47 -3.19 0.76
N LEU A 180 10.41 -3.51 2.05
CA LEU A 180 11.63 -3.87 2.75
C LEU A 180 12.24 -5.10 2.08
N THR A 181 13.56 -5.09 2.01
CA THR A 181 14.39 -6.20 1.55
C THR A 181 15.59 -6.25 2.46
N ASN A 182 16.30 -7.38 2.50
CA ASN A 182 17.53 -7.46 3.31
C ASN A 182 18.55 -6.37 2.96
N ASP A 183 18.57 -5.88 1.71
CA ASP A 183 19.44 -4.78 1.27
C ASP A 183 19.22 -3.47 2.06
N CYS A 184 18.09 -3.30 2.74
CA CYS A 184 17.85 -2.12 3.56
C CYS A 184 18.67 -2.12 4.87
N ASP A 185 19.10 -3.29 5.33
CA ASP A 185 19.94 -3.47 6.52
C ASP A 185 21.36 -3.92 6.10
N PRO A 186 22.41 -3.10 6.35
CA PRO A 186 23.79 -3.47 6.03
C PRO A 186 24.29 -4.75 6.70
N GLY A 187 23.68 -5.16 7.81
CA GLY A 187 24.03 -6.38 8.54
C GLY A 187 23.48 -7.66 7.91
N ARG A 188 22.68 -7.56 6.84
CA ARG A 188 22.01 -8.69 6.21
C ARG A 188 22.59 -9.01 4.83
N PRO A 189 22.51 -10.29 4.41
CA PRO A 189 22.94 -10.66 3.07
C PRO A 189 22.02 -10.01 2.02
N PRO A 190 22.57 -9.56 0.88
CA PRO A 190 21.79 -9.06 -0.24
C PRO A 190 20.67 -10.00 -0.69
N GLU A 191 19.53 -9.44 -1.06
CA GLU A 191 18.37 -10.18 -1.58
C GLU A 191 18.11 -9.81 -3.04
N VAL A 192 18.10 -8.52 -3.37
CA VAL A 192 17.84 -8.04 -4.73
C VAL A 192 18.98 -8.48 -5.65
N ASP A 193 18.63 -9.28 -6.66
CA ASP A 193 19.56 -9.82 -7.67
C ASP A 193 20.79 -10.52 -7.06
N ALA A 194 20.63 -11.17 -5.90
CA ALA A 194 21.74 -11.76 -5.13
C ALA A 194 22.60 -12.73 -5.97
N GLY A 195 21.97 -13.58 -6.78
CA GLY A 195 22.67 -14.54 -7.66
C GLY A 195 23.53 -13.85 -8.73
N LEU A 196 22.95 -12.85 -9.41
CA LEU A 196 23.68 -12.06 -10.42
C LEU A 196 24.83 -11.28 -9.79
N ARG A 197 24.62 -10.68 -8.61
CA ARG A 197 25.65 -9.95 -7.87
C ARG A 197 26.81 -10.85 -7.46
N ALA A 198 26.51 -12.06 -6.98
CA ALA A 198 27.53 -13.05 -6.65
C ALA A 198 28.35 -13.43 -7.89
N GLN A 199 27.71 -13.67 -9.04
CA GLN A 199 28.39 -13.95 -10.30
C GLN A 199 29.29 -12.79 -10.75
N LEU A 200 28.80 -11.55 -10.70
CA LEU A 200 29.58 -10.36 -11.06
C LEU A 200 30.81 -10.16 -10.17
N TRP A 201 30.68 -10.44 -8.86
CA TRP A 201 31.81 -10.44 -7.94
C TRP A 201 32.85 -11.49 -8.32
N VAL A 202 32.43 -12.73 -8.56
CA VAL A 202 33.33 -13.83 -8.97
C VAL A 202 34.04 -13.48 -10.27
N TYR A 203 33.33 -12.99 -11.29
CA TYR A 203 33.94 -12.56 -12.55
C TYR A 203 34.96 -11.44 -12.36
N THR A 204 34.63 -10.44 -11.53
CA THR A 204 35.55 -9.35 -11.21
C THR A 204 36.83 -9.88 -10.54
N GLN A 205 36.70 -10.79 -9.57
CA GLN A 205 37.83 -11.40 -8.86
C GLN A 205 38.70 -12.27 -9.77
N CYS A 206 38.09 -13.12 -10.61
CA CYS A 206 38.82 -13.96 -11.55
C CYS A 206 39.59 -13.13 -12.58
N LEU A 207 38.96 -12.09 -13.14
CA LEU A 207 39.61 -11.17 -14.08
C LEU A 207 40.75 -10.40 -13.39
N ALA A 208 40.53 -9.92 -12.16
CA ALA A 208 41.56 -9.24 -11.38
C ALA A 208 42.78 -10.14 -11.14
N LEU A 209 42.55 -11.39 -10.70
CA LEU A 209 43.61 -12.36 -10.47
C LEU A 209 44.37 -12.68 -11.76
N GLY A 210 43.67 -12.84 -12.88
CA GLY A 210 44.27 -13.03 -14.20
C GLY A 210 45.18 -11.86 -14.60
N ILE A 211 44.71 -10.63 -14.45
CA ILE A 211 45.49 -9.42 -14.76
C ILE A 211 46.71 -9.31 -13.83
N LEU A 212 46.54 -9.57 -12.54
CA LEU A 212 47.65 -9.58 -11.57
C LEU A 212 48.70 -10.64 -11.91
N THR A 213 48.26 -11.82 -12.37
CA THR A 213 49.15 -12.91 -12.80
C THR A 213 49.93 -12.52 -14.06
N VAL A 214 49.28 -11.90 -15.04
CA VAL A 214 49.95 -11.38 -16.25
C VAL A 214 50.92 -10.25 -15.89
N ALA A 215 50.55 -9.35 -14.99
CA ALA A 215 51.41 -8.28 -14.51
C ALA A 215 52.66 -8.84 -13.81
N ALA A 216 52.49 -9.84 -12.92
CA ALA A 216 53.58 -10.51 -12.24
C ALA A 216 54.48 -11.29 -13.21
N GLY A 217 53.90 -12.06 -14.13
CA GLY A 217 54.63 -12.77 -15.17
C GLY A 217 55.44 -11.82 -16.05
N LYS A 218 54.89 -10.65 -16.36
CA LYS A 218 55.62 -9.59 -17.05
C LYS A 218 56.78 -9.03 -16.21
N THR A 219 56.57 -8.71 -14.93
CA THR A 219 57.64 -8.16 -14.08
C THR A 219 58.78 -9.15 -13.85
N CYS A 220 58.46 -10.44 -13.82
CA CYS A 220 59.43 -11.53 -13.68
C CYS A 220 60.09 -11.93 -15.03
N GLY A 221 59.70 -11.30 -16.15
CA GLY A 221 60.25 -11.62 -17.48
C GLY A 221 59.78 -12.96 -18.07
N LEU A 222 58.73 -13.58 -17.52
CA LEU A 222 58.19 -14.86 -17.95
C LEU A 222 57.28 -14.76 -19.18
N ILE A 223 56.69 -13.58 -19.44
CA ILE A 223 55.71 -13.38 -20.52
C ILE A 223 56.00 -12.06 -21.25
N SER A 224 55.95 -12.09 -22.59
CA SER A 224 56.15 -10.93 -23.45
C SER A 224 54.83 -10.20 -23.75
N VAL A 225 54.31 -9.48 -22.75
CA VAL A 225 53.14 -8.57 -22.91
C VAL A 225 53.62 -7.13 -22.76
N SER A 226 53.03 -6.13 -23.43
CA SER A 226 53.39 -4.70 -23.26
C SER A 226 52.83 -4.11 -21.96
N ARG A 227 53.46 -3.07 -21.37
CA ARG A 227 52.97 -2.47 -20.10
C ARG A 227 51.63 -1.77 -20.32
N THR A 228 51.47 -1.17 -21.50
CA THR A 228 50.25 -0.52 -21.96
C THR A 228 49.09 -1.50 -22.09
N ALA A 229 49.32 -2.71 -22.58
CA ALA A 229 48.28 -3.74 -22.63
C ALA A 229 47.81 -4.16 -21.23
N VAL A 230 48.74 -4.37 -20.29
CA VAL A 230 48.39 -4.68 -18.89
C VAL A 230 47.59 -3.53 -18.25
N ALA A 231 48.02 -2.28 -18.43
CA ALA A 231 47.30 -1.11 -17.95
C ALA A 231 45.90 -0.97 -18.60
N GLY A 232 45.79 -1.25 -19.91
CA GLY A 232 44.52 -1.26 -20.63
C GLY A 232 43.55 -2.31 -20.11
N MET A 233 44.01 -3.54 -19.86
CA MET A 233 43.19 -4.60 -19.24
C MET A 233 42.72 -4.20 -17.84
N ALA A 234 43.60 -3.63 -17.02
CA ALA A 234 43.23 -3.13 -15.69
C ALA A 234 42.20 -2.01 -15.77
N GLY A 235 42.33 -1.08 -16.72
CA GLY A 235 41.36 -0.02 -16.97
C GLY A 235 39.99 -0.57 -17.40
N LEU A 236 39.96 -1.56 -18.29
CA LEU A 236 38.72 -2.22 -18.69
C LEU A 236 38.04 -2.96 -17.53
N LEU A 237 38.82 -3.66 -16.69
CA LEU A 237 38.29 -4.29 -15.48
C LEU A 237 37.72 -3.24 -14.52
N PHE A 238 38.39 -2.12 -14.34
CA PHE A 238 37.88 -1.04 -13.50
C PHE A 238 36.56 -0.47 -14.04
N LEU A 239 36.46 -0.21 -15.34
CA LEU A 239 35.21 0.24 -15.97
C LEU A 239 34.10 -0.81 -15.84
N PHE A 240 34.41 -2.09 -16.02
CA PHE A 240 33.47 -3.18 -15.80
C PHE A 240 32.97 -3.20 -14.35
N PHE A 241 33.89 -3.16 -13.38
CA PHE A 241 33.56 -3.14 -11.95
C PHE A 241 32.66 -1.96 -11.60
N ILE A 242 33.05 -0.74 -11.98
CA ILE A 242 32.30 0.47 -11.67
C ILE A 242 30.91 0.43 -12.31
N SER A 243 30.78 -0.05 -13.55
CA SER A 243 29.50 -0.14 -14.26
C SER A 243 28.45 -0.97 -13.52
N TRP A 244 28.83 -2.19 -13.08
CA TRP A 244 27.88 -3.02 -12.35
C TRP A 244 27.75 -2.59 -10.88
N TYR A 245 28.84 -2.14 -10.25
CA TYR A 245 28.84 -1.72 -8.85
C TYR A 245 28.04 -0.42 -8.63
N SER A 246 28.00 0.51 -9.59
CA SER A 246 27.16 1.71 -9.48
C SER A 246 25.66 1.37 -9.39
N SER A 247 25.26 0.25 -10.00
CA SER A 247 23.88 -0.24 -10.00
C SER A 247 23.56 -1.04 -8.74
N PHE A 248 24.40 -2.03 -8.40
CA PHE A 248 24.11 -2.99 -7.32
C PHE A 248 24.80 -2.68 -5.98
N GLY A 249 25.85 -1.86 -5.96
CA GLY A 249 26.55 -1.46 -4.74
C GLY A 249 25.76 -0.45 -3.88
N PHE A 250 24.77 0.22 -4.49
CA PHE A 250 23.98 1.28 -3.86
C PHE A 250 22.49 0.94 -3.75
N VAL A 251 22.11 -0.34 -3.83
CA VAL A 251 20.70 -0.80 -3.74
C VAL A 251 19.98 -0.18 -2.54
N ARG A 252 20.61 -0.16 -1.37
CA ARG A 252 20.07 0.48 -0.16
C ARG A 252 19.67 1.94 -0.39
N ARG A 253 20.52 2.72 -1.06
CA ARG A 253 20.26 4.14 -1.37
C ARG A 253 19.10 4.27 -2.36
N TRP A 254 19.01 3.39 -3.35
CA TRP A 254 18.01 3.50 -4.42
C TRP A 254 16.63 2.97 -4.04
N ASN A 255 16.57 1.85 -3.33
CA ASN A 255 15.31 1.14 -3.05
C ASN A 255 14.76 1.40 -1.64
N CYS A 256 15.61 1.67 -0.65
CA CYS A 256 15.18 1.81 0.74
C CYS A 256 14.98 3.29 1.07
N ILE A 257 13.86 3.84 0.60
CA ILE A 257 13.50 5.26 0.73
C ILE A 257 12.16 5.43 1.43
N LEU A 258 11.99 6.57 2.09
CA LEU A 258 10.70 7.01 2.64
C LEU A 258 10.23 8.23 1.87
N MET A 259 8.95 8.25 1.51
CA MET A 259 8.33 9.32 0.75
C MET A 259 7.16 9.93 1.53
N ARG A 260 6.95 11.22 1.33
CA ARG A 260 5.72 11.94 1.65
C ARG A 260 5.20 12.53 0.35
N ASN A 261 4.04 12.05 -0.10
CA ASN A 261 3.55 12.35 -1.44
C ASN A 261 4.66 12.08 -2.47
N HIS A 262 4.99 13.03 -3.33
CA HIS A 262 6.05 12.87 -4.35
C HIS A 262 7.47 13.11 -3.82
N ASP A 263 7.62 13.62 -2.60
CA ASP A 263 8.92 14.02 -2.06
C ASP A 263 9.58 12.88 -1.28
N VAL A 264 10.86 12.65 -1.53
CA VAL A 264 11.68 11.72 -0.74
C VAL A 264 12.09 12.40 0.56
N THR A 265 11.56 11.93 1.69
CA THR A 265 11.86 12.49 3.02
C THR A 265 13.08 11.86 3.66
N GLU A 266 13.33 10.58 3.40
CA GLU A 266 14.52 9.87 3.90
C GLU A 266 15.12 8.99 2.82
N GLN A 267 16.45 9.08 2.68
CA GLN A 267 17.23 8.24 1.79
C GLN A 267 18.65 8.13 2.37
N PRO A 268 19.20 6.92 2.60
CA PRO A 268 18.40 5.73 2.86
C PRO A 268 17.50 5.94 4.10
N MET A 269 16.40 5.19 4.17
CA MET A 269 15.49 5.19 5.31
C MET A 269 16.18 4.75 6.61
N VAL A 270 15.82 5.38 7.73
CA VAL A 270 16.24 4.96 9.08
C VAL A 270 15.21 3.98 9.65
N LEU A 271 15.49 2.69 9.50
CA LEU A 271 14.54 1.60 9.76
C LEU A 271 13.99 1.59 11.19
N GLU A 272 14.82 1.94 12.18
CA GLU A 272 14.46 1.93 13.60
C GLU A 272 13.39 2.97 13.96
N ASN A 273 13.28 4.05 13.19
CA ASN A 273 12.32 5.13 13.43
C ASN A 273 11.04 4.98 12.60
N THR A 274 11.09 4.20 11.51
CA THR A 274 10.02 4.11 10.53
C THR A 274 8.68 3.70 11.15
N ALA A 275 8.67 2.72 12.06
CA ALA A 275 7.47 2.25 12.74
C ALA A 275 6.77 3.38 13.53
N SER A 276 7.54 4.10 14.34
CA SER A 276 7.04 5.22 15.16
C SER A 276 6.57 6.38 14.29
N LEU A 277 7.29 6.68 13.20
CA LEU A 277 6.90 7.73 12.25
C LEU A 277 5.59 7.37 11.53
N MET A 278 5.42 6.12 11.10
CA MET A 278 4.18 5.65 10.47
C MET A 278 2.99 5.75 11.43
N LEU A 279 3.15 5.35 12.70
CA LEU A 279 2.10 5.50 13.71
C LEU A 279 1.73 6.97 13.93
N LYS A 280 2.74 7.85 14.07
CA LYS A 280 2.53 9.30 14.22
C LYS A 280 1.77 9.88 13.03
N GLU A 281 2.12 9.48 11.82
CA GLU A 281 1.44 9.93 10.60
C GLU A 281 0.01 9.40 10.52
N ALA A 282 -0.25 8.17 10.97
CA ALA A 282 -1.60 7.58 11.01
C ALA A 282 -2.52 8.31 12.00
N VAL A 283 -2.06 8.51 13.22
CA VAL A 283 -2.80 9.29 14.24
C VAL A 283 -3.05 10.71 13.75
N SER A 284 -2.01 11.36 13.20
CA SER A 284 -2.15 12.73 12.69
C SER A 284 -3.10 12.82 11.48
N TYR A 285 -3.15 11.79 10.63
CA TYR A 285 -4.11 11.71 9.53
C TYR A 285 -5.55 11.61 10.05
N ILE A 286 -5.81 10.75 11.05
CA ILE A 286 -7.15 10.58 11.64
C ILE A 286 -7.60 11.89 12.28
N GLU A 287 -6.74 12.55 13.08
CA GLU A 287 -7.07 13.82 13.74
C GLU A 287 -7.43 14.93 12.75
N ARG A 288 -6.72 15.04 11.63
CA ARG A 288 -7.00 16.05 10.59
C ARG A 288 -8.34 15.83 9.89
N HIS A 289 -8.85 14.60 9.86
CA HIS A 289 -10.05 14.23 9.12
C HIS A 289 -11.21 13.78 10.02
N LYS A 290 -11.14 14.00 11.33
CA LYS A 290 -12.13 13.51 12.30
C LYS A 290 -13.58 14.01 12.12
N HIS A 291 -13.76 15.12 11.41
CA HIS A 291 -15.06 15.75 11.14
C HIS A 291 -15.70 15.29 9.81
N GLY A 292 -15.07 14.37 9.09
CA GLY A 292 -15.57 13.87 7.81
C GLY A 292 -15.23 12.40 7.59
N PRO A 293 -15.86 11.75 6.59
CA PRO A 293 -15.56 10.37 6.27
C PRO A 293 -14.16 10.26 5.66
N PHE A 294 -13.34 9.36 6.20
CA PHE A 294 -12.02 9.08 5.65
C PHE A 294 -11.80 7.59 5.38
N LEU A 295 -10.91 7.33 4.43
CA LEU A 295 -10.22 6.07 4.24
C LEU A 295 -8.77 6.25 4.72
N LEU A 296 -8.34 5.40 5.65
CA LEU A 296 -6.94 5.22 5.98
C LEU A 296 -6.53 3.78 5.65
N PHE A 297 -5.64 3.62 4.69
CA PHE A 297 -4.99 2.36 4.39
C PHE A 297 -3.61 2.32 5.06
N LEU A 298 -3.55 1.72 6.24
CA LEU A 298 -2.32 1.46 7.00
C LEU A 298 -1.70 0.15 6.53
N SER A 299 -0.82 0.22 5.55
CA SER A 299 -0.07 -0.93 5.05
C SER A 299 1.28 -1.03 5.77
N LEU A 300 1.36 -1.82 6.82
CA LEU A 300 2.56 -1.98 7.62
C LEU A 300 3.74 -2.55 6.81
N LEU A 301 4.97 -2.22 7.24
CA LEU A 301 6.18 -2.87 6.76
C LEU A 301 6.45 -4.18 7.51
N HIS A 302 5.92 -4.28 8.73
CA HIS A 302 5.91 -5.49 9.54
C HIS A 302 5.03 -6.55 8.91
N VAL A 303 5.41 -7.82 8.87
CA VAL A 303 6.60 -8.49 9.44
C VAL A 303 7.57 -8.97 8.37
N HIS A 304 7.80 -8.13 7.34
CA HIS A 304 8.70 -8.47 6.24
C HIS A 304 10.17 -8.36 6.67
N ILE A 305 11.02 -9.19 6.05
CA ILE A 305 12.47 -9.11 6.22
C ILE A 305 12.96 -7.70 5.83
N PRO A 306 13.94 -7.12 6.57
CA PRO A 306 14.88 -7.78 7.48
C PRO A 306 14.46 -7.88 8.97
N LEU A 307 13.18 -7.65 9.30
CA LEU A 307 12.63 -7.73 10.67
C LEU A 307 13.22 -6.69 11.63
N VAL A 308 13.38 -5.44 11.17
CA VAL A 308 13.87 -4.36 12.04
C VAL A 308 12.79 -3.97 13.03
N THR A 309 13.17 -3.91 14.31
CA THR A 309 12.28 -3.56 15.40
C THR A 309 12.92 -2.54 16.34
N THR A 310 12.11 -1.78 17.07
CA THR A 310 12.61 -0.83 18.06
C THR A 310 13.23 -1.55 19.26
N ARG A 311 14.09 -0.83 19.99
CA ARG A 311 14.73 -1.33 21.24
C ARG A 311 13.71 -1.77 22.29
N ALA A 312 12.48 -1.26 22.22
CA ALA A 312 11.41 -1.62 23.12
C ALA A 312 10.93 -3.07 22.93
N PHE A 313 11.15 -3.69 21.77
CA PHE A 313 10.73 -5.06 21.47
C PHE A 313 11.91 -6.01 21.25
N LEU A 314 13.07 -5.49 20.87
CA LEU A 314 14.26 -6.28 20.57
C LEU A 314 14.65 -7.28 21.68
N GLY A 315 14.65 -8.57 21.34
CA GLY A 315 15.03 -9.69 22.20
C GLY A 315 13.99 -10.07 23.25
N LYS A 316 12.73 -9.62 23.14
CA LYS A 316 11.69 -9.87 24.14
C LYS A 316 10.79 -11.06 23.82
N SER A 317 10.64 -11.39 22.54
CA SER A 317 9.79 -12.48 22.07
C SER A 317 10.51 -13.82 22.13
N GLN A 318 9.75 -14.88 22.37
CA GLN A 318 10.26 -16.25 22.31
C GLN A 318 10.62 -16.69 20.88
N HIS A 319 10.14 -15.97 19.86
CA HIS A 319 10.35 -16.28 18.44
C HIS A 319 11.46 -15.41 17.81
N GLY A 320 12.37 -14.87 18.63
CA GLY A 320 13.46 -14.01 18.19
C GLY A 320 12.95 -12.76 17.46
N LEU A 321 13.74 -12.26 16.50
CA LEU A 321 13.45 -11.02 15.77
C LEU A 321 12.09 -11.04 15.04
N TYR A 322 11.66 -12.21 14.56
CA TYR A 322 10.34 -12.33 13.92
C TYR A 322 9.24 -12.03 14.94
N GLY A 323 9.32 -12.67 16.11
CA GLY A 323 8.35 -12.44 17.17
C GLY A 323 8.40 -11.02 17.73
N ASP A 324 9.59 -10.44 17.88
CA ASP A 324 9.72 -9.04 18.30
C ASP A 324 9.00 -8.11 17.32
N ASN A 325 9.12 -8.38 16.02
CA ASN A 325 8.46 -7.62 14.97
C ASN A 325 6.93 -7.82 14.96
N VAL A 326 6.45 -9.05 15.20
CA VAL A 326 5.00 -9.32 15.37
C VAL A 326 4.44 -8.61 16.60
N GLU A 327 5.15 -8.64 17.73
CA GLU A 327 4.73 -7.99 18.97
C GLU A 327 4.73 -6.45 18.85
N GLU A 328 5.71 -5.88 18.14
CA GLU A 328 5.72 -4.45 17.80
C GLU A 328 4.58 -4.08 16.84
N MET A 329 4.28 -4.92 15.84
CA MET A 329 3.16 -4.73 14.93
C MET A 329 1.83 -4.72 15.68
N ASP A 330 1.62 -5.65 16.62
CA ASP A 330 0.45 -5.65 17.49
C ASP A 330 0.35 -4.35 18.30
N TRP A 331 1.49 -3.88 18.83
CA TRP A 331 1.55 -2.59 19.52
C TRP A 331 1.23 -1.39 18.61
N LEU A 332 1.59 -1.41 17.33
CA LEU A 332 1.19 -0.35 16.39
C LEU A 332 -0.32 -0.35 16.12
N VAL A 333 -0.98 -1.51 16.28
CA VAL A 333 -2.43 -1.68 16.20
C VAL A 333 -3.13 -1.33 17.53
N ALA A 334 -2.36 -0.97 18.57
CA ALA A 334 -2.86 -0.73 19.92
C ALA A 334 -3.61 0.60 20.09
N SER A 335 -3.82 0.93 21.38
CA SER A 335 -4.72 1.98 21.86
C SER A 335 -4.48 3.34 21.24
N ASP A 336 -3.28 3.77 20.87
CA ASP A 336 -3.10 5.15 20.35
C ASP A 336 -3.77 5.32 18.98
N LEU A 337 -3.61 4.35 18.08
CA LEU A 337 -4.33 4.32 16.81
C LEU A 337 -5.84 4.15 17.07
N MET A 338 -6.21 3.25 17.96
CA MET A 338 -7.62 2.94 18.23
C MET A 338 -8.36 4.08 18.97
N SER A 339 -7.70 4.78 19.89
CA SER A 339 -8.22 5.91 20.66
C SER A 339 -8.38 7.14 19.78
N SER A 340 -7.48 7.36 18.81
CA SER A 340 -7.67 8.42 17.81
C SER A 340 -8.94 8.22 16.97
N LEU A 341 -9.48 6.99 16.89
CA LEU A 341 -10.77 6.75 16.24
C LEU A 341 -11.97 7.07 17.14
N GLU A 342 -11.82 7.01 18.47
CA GLU A 342 -12.90 7.29 19.42
C GLU A 342 -13.30 8.77 19.43
N VAL A 343 -12.38 9.65 19.04
CA VAL A 343 -12.64 11.09 18.93
C VAL A 343 -13.25 11.51 17.59
N THR A 344 -13.51 10.56 16.68
CA THR A 344 -14.12 10.84 15.37
C THR A 344 -15.64 10.91 15.45
N GLU A 345 -16.26 11.75 14.61
CA GLU A 345 -17.72 11.94 14.61
C GLU A 345 -18.47 10.76 13.96
N ASN A 346 -17.79 9.99 13.12
CA ASN A 346 -18.36 8.89 12.35
C ASN A 346 -17.89 7.54 12.90
N GLU A 347 -18.77 6.53 12.90
CA GLU A 347 -18.36 5.16 13.22
C GLU A 347 -17.23 4.69 12.29
N ALA A 348 -16.26 3.95 12.83
CA ALA A 348 -15.15 3.41 12.06
C ALA A 348 -15.34 1.91 11.80
N ILE A 349 -15.29 1.50 10.53
CA ILE A 349 -15.10 0.11 10.12
C ILE A 349 -13.60 -0.15 10.07
N LYS A 350 -13.16 -1.15 10.85
CA LYS A 350 -11.76 -1.57 10.92
C LYS A 350 -11.66 -2.91 10.19
N LEU A 351 -10.66 -3.09 9.33
CA LEU A 351 -10.39 -4.39 8.71
C LEU A 351 -8.90 -4.64 8.76
N MET A 352 -8.50 -5.84 9.19
CA MET A 352 -7.10 -6.26 9.20
C MET A 352 -6.89 -7.40 8.21
N PHE A 353 -6.05 -7.13 7.22
CA PHE A 353 -5.65 -8.03 6.17
C PHE A 353 -4.21 -8.49 6.37
N ARG A 354 -3.88 -9.60 5.72
CA ARG A 354 -2.52 -10.16 5.65
C ARG A 354 -2.15 -10.31 4.19
N THR A 355 -0.95 -9.91 3.80
CA THR A 355 -0.34 -10.37 2.54
C THR A 355 0.50 -11.61 2.82
N MET A 356 0.48 -12.56 1.88
CA MET A 356 0.99 -13.91 2.13
C MET A 356 2.49 -14.08 1.93
N GLN A 357 3.08 -14.85 2.85
CA GLN A 357 4.05 -15.91 2.57
C GLN A 357 3.34 -17.15 1.98
N ARG A 358 3.86 -17.67 0.86
CA ARG A 358 3.73 -19.00 0.19
C ARG A 358 2.50 -19.94 0.38
N HIS A 359 1.54 -19.76 1.28
CA HIS A 359 0.42 -20.69 1.53
C HIS A 359 -0.93 -19.96 1.74
N CYS A 360 -1.94 -20.34 0.94
CA CYS A 360 -3.30 -19.78 0.77
C CYS A 360 -4.11 -19.59 2.06
N LEU A 361 -4.15 -18.42 2.73
CA LEU A 361 -4.70 -18.35 4.10
C LEU A 361 -5.39 -16.99 4.54
N PRO A 362 -6.25 -17.00 5.62
CA PRO A 362 -7.33 -16.03 6.02
C PRO A 362 -6.98 -14.61 6.50
N SER A 363 -7.99 -13.77 6.80
CA SER A 363 -7.93 -12.37 7.32
C SER A 363 -9.07 -12.09 8.33
N VAL A 364 -9.16 -10.86 8.85
CA VAL A 364 -10.11 -10.47 9.92
C VAL A 364 -10.87 -9.21 9.49
N ALA A 365 -12.19 -9.16 9.71
CA ALA A 365 -13.03 -8.00 9.38
C ALA A 365 -13.83 -7.56 10.61
N PHE A 366 -13.80 -6.29 11.00
CA PHE A 366 -14.45 -5.82 12.23
C PHE A 366 -15.69 -4.98 11.93
N ARG A 367 -16.81 -5.29 12.59
CA ARG A 367 -18.01 -4.46 12.64
C ARG A 367 -18.55 -4.49 14.07
N LYS A 368 -18.77 -3.33 14.70
CA LYS A 368 -19.59 -3.27 15.93
C LYS A 368 -21.00 -3.82 15.63
N PRO A 369 -21.63 -4.59 16.52
CA PRO A 369 -22.89 -5.26 16.21
C PRO A 369 -24.03 -4.25 16.05
N TRP A 370 -24.57 -4.18 14.84
CA TRP A 370 -25.87 -3.59 14.55
C TRP A 370 -26.95 -4.59 15.01
N ARG A 371 -27.85 -4.21 15.92
CA ARG A 371 -28.97 -5.04 16.39
C ARG A 371 -30.13 -5.05 15.37
N GLY A 372 -29.87 -5.57 14.18
CA GLY A 372 -30.89 -5.78 13.15
C GLY A 372 -30.39 -6.72 12.06
N PRO A 373 -31.28 -7.26 11.22
CA PRO A 373 -30.94 -8.30 10.25
C PRO A 373 -29.84 -7.83 9.28
N VAL A 374 -28.76 -8.61 9.18
CA VAL A 374 -27.64 -8.38 8.27
C VAL A 374 -28.12 -8.55 6.83
N ARG A 375 -28.28 -7.43 6.10
CA ARG A 375 -28.22 -7.44 4.63
C ARG A 375 -26.77 -7.23 4.23
N LEU A 376 -26.11 -8.30 3.79
CA LEU A 376 -24.88 -8.22 3.03
C LEU A 376 -25.26 -7.65 1.65
N GLN A 377 -25.18 -6.32 1.49
CA GLN A 377 -25.33 -5.71 0.17
C GLN A 377 -24.04 -5.95 -0.60
N ILE A 378 -24.02 -7.05 -1.35
CA ILE A 378 -23.19 -7.16 -2.54
C ILE A 378 -23.61 -5.99 -3.43
N LEU A 379 -22.69 -5.09 -3.74
CA LEU A 379 -22.88 -4.06 -4.75
C LEU A 379 -23.06 -4.76 -6.11
N GLU A 380 -24.29 -5.21 -6.37
CA GLU A 380 -24.73 -5.56 -7.71
C GLU A 380 -24.78 -4.29 -8.54
N ARG A 381 -24.24 -4.43 -9.75
CA ARG A 381 -24.03 -3.41 -10.77
C ARG A 381 -25.29 -2.55 -11.00
N ALA A 382 -25.08 -1.24 -11.13
CA ALA A 382 -25.86 -0.38 -12.01
C ALA A 382 -24.99 -0.04 -13.22
#